data_AF-A0A9W8QPQ3-F1
#
_entry.id   AF-A0A9W8QPQ3-F1
#
_cell.length_a   1.000
_cell.length_b   1.000
_cell.length_c   1.000
_cell.angle_alpha   90.00
_cell.angle_beta   90.00
_cell.angle_gamma   90.00
#
_symmetry.space_group_name_H-M   'P 1'
#
loop_
_entity.id
_entity.type
_entity.pdbx_description
1 polymer ?
#
loop_
_entity_poly.entity_id
_entity_poly.type
_entity_poly.pdbx_seq_one_letter_code
_entity_poly.pdbx_strand_id
1 'polypeptide(L)'
;MQLLLRDTSLTSPPPSGRRRSKRLARPGIVVQIRRKKPDGKTASRKMSPSDLASSEKRRNPKRKAAAPPQSHVLPDNLLEEAMRPLTSEEIEEWDGWIELESEPAFFTMILKDLGIFYQNPWEVTGPVWFANQTTSNACATVALLNIVMNHTDINLGSELETFKEATAEMSTAVRGYELGRNKFIRKTHNSFARRMDCLNADLFLESEASDTKTRKRAQASRNTSRKKKPKKRHSNDYGYHFVAYVPSGGFVWELDGLRGKPRKLGRIDGDCWTNIARPQIEARMLQYEESQLSFNLLSLCQSTFQKYKKAVRVALATVHFLDARMKTQHGDTYSKLVTDGDIQLDTNDALLLAEYDLKPEDVIGELATVSLKSRVVEVNLSASEGASLRRQFVIEARAAMGEYRGETMVAMADEGRVTARKKDYGTVLHKWISKLAEKGVLEDIVKLSA
;
A
#
# COMPACT_ATOMS: atom_id res chain seq x y z
N MET A 1 4.01 -13.83 -25.05
CA MET A 1 4.26 -15.22 -25.49
C MET A 1 3.27 -16.10 -24.73
N GLN A 2 2.13 -16.43 -25.34
CA GLN A 2 1.06 -17.24 -24.76
C GLN A 2 1.41 -18.72 -24.93
N LEU A 3 1.42 -19.50 -23.85
CA LEU A 3 1.50 -20.95 -23.91
C LEU A 3 0.21 -21.55 -23.36
N LEU A 4 -0.60 -22.03 -24.31
CA LEU A 4 -1.70 -22.97 -24.15
C LEU A 4 -1.11 -24.37 -23.90
N LEU A 5 -1.58 -25.06 -22.86
CA LEU A 5 -1.49 -26.52 -22.81
C LEU A 5 -2.85 -27.11 -22.41
N ARG A 6 -3.32 -27.99 -23.29
CA ARG A 6 -4.54 -28.79 -23.21
C ARG A 6 -4.32 -29.97 -22.28
N ASP A 7 -5.34 -30.28 -21.50
CA ASP A 7 -5.43 -31.44 -20.61
C ASP A 7 -6.10 -32.61 -21.32
N THR A 8 -5.52 -33.82 -21.25
CA THR A 8 -6.14 -35.09 -21.66
C THR A 8 -5.93 -36.17 -20.60
N SER A 9 -7.05 -36.59 -20.01
CA SER A 9 -7.42 -37.93 -19.52
C SER A 9 -6.59 -38.67 -18.46
N LEU A 10 -7.23 -38.80 -17.28
CA LEU A 10 -7.60 -40.03 -16.54
C LEU A 10 -6.56 -41.15 -16.35
N THR A 11 -6.22 -41.44 -15.08
CA THR A 11 -6.28 -42.79 -14.48
C THR A 11 -6.18 -42.72 -12.95
N SER A 12 -7.09 -43.43 -12.26
CA SER A 12 -7.21 -43.50 -10.78
C SER A 12 -6.39 -44.66 -10.18
N PRO A 13 -6.00 -44.59 -8.90
CA PRO A 13 -5.76 -45.78 -8.08
C PRO A 13 -6.56 -45.78 -6.73
N PRO A 14 -6.60 -46.92 -6.00
CA PRO A 14 -7.77 -47.40 -5.24
C PRO A 14 -7.78 -47.02 -3.73
N PRO A 15 -8.86 -47.33 -2.97
CA PRO A 15 -9.08 -46.75 -1.65
C PRO A 15 -8.41 -47.57 -0.53
N SER A 16 -7.88 -46.89 0.48
CA SER A 16 -7.39 -47.53 1.71
C SER A 16 -8.00 -46.93 2.97
N GLY A 17 -8.55 -47.82 3.80
CA GLY A 17 -8.43 -47.76 5.26
C GLY A 17 -9.25 -46.75 6.05
N ARG A 18 -10.46 -47.17 6.47
CA ARG A 18 -11.20 -46.58 7.61
C ARG A 18 -10.30 -46.45 8.85
N ARG A 19 -10.11 -45.24 9.37
CA ARG A 19 -9.71 -45.00 10.76
C ARG A 19 -10.72 -44.07 11.44
N ARG A 20 -11.42 -44.62 12.43
CA ARG A 20 -12.32 -43.92 13.38
C ARG A 20 -11.57 -42.77 14.05
N SER A 21 -12.04 -41.53 13.91
CA SER A 21 -11.67 -40.42 14.80
C SER A 21 -12.77 -40.23 15.85
N LYS A 22 -12.38 -40.22 17.12
CA LYS A 22 -13.25 -39.89 18.26
C LYS A 22 -13.39 -38.36 18.30
N ARG A 23 -14.62 -37.85 18.20
CA ARG A 23 -14.97 -36.46 18.49
C ARG A 23 -14.66 -36.15 19.96
N LEU A 24 -13.71 -35.26 20.22
CA LEU A 24 -13.56 -34.57 21.50
C LEU A 24 -14.45 -33.32 21.44
N ALA A 25 -15.49 -33.30 22.27
CA ALA A 25 -16.37 -32.16 22.43
C ALA A 25 -15.62 -30.97 23.06
N ARG A 26 -15.77 -29.78 22.48
CA ARG A 26 -15.34 -28.51 23.09
C ARG A 26 -16.36 -28.15 24.20
N PRO A 27 -15.93 -27.70 25.39
CA PRO A 27 -16.87 -27.21 26.40
C PRO A 27 -17.41 -25.83 25.98
N GLY A 28 -18.73 -25.72 25.95
CA GLY A 28 -19.44 -24.46 25.68
C GLY A 28 -19.25 -23.44 26.80
N ILE A 29 -19.18 -22.18 26.43
CA ILE A 29 -19.14 -21.03 27.34
C ILE A 29 -20.54 -20.87 27.93
N VAL A 30 -20.69 -21.11 29.24
CA VAL A 30 -21.92 -20.82 29.98
C VAL A 30 -21.82 -19.38 30.52
N VAL A 31 -22.60 -18.47 29.95
CA VAL A 31 -22.80 -17.12 30.51
C VAL A 31 -23.88 -17.21 31.59
N GLN A 32 -23.48 -17.19 32.86
CA GLN A 32 -24.42 -17.10 33.99
C GLN A 32 -24.92 -15.66 34.17
N ILE A 33 -26.17 -15.42 33.80
CA ILE A 33 -26.90 -14.19 34.14
C ILE A 33 -27.30 -14.27 35.62
N ARG A 34 -26.72 -13.39 36.45
CA ARG A 34 -26.96 -13.33 37.90
C ARG A 34 -28.29 -12.63 38.20
N ARG A 35 -29.32 -13.37 38.60
CA ARG A 35 -30.56 -12.80 39.18
C ARG A 35 -30.38 -12.61 40.69
N LYS A 36 -30.61 -11.40 41.19
CA LYS A 36 -30.68 -11.06 42.62
C LYS A 36 -31.94 -11.67 43.26
N LYS A 37 -31.82 -12.21 44.47
CA LYS A 37 -32.92 -12.33 45.44
C LYS A 37 -32.43 -12.02 46.87
N PRO A 38 -33.34 -11.61 47.77
CA PRO A 38 -33.02 -10.76 48.91
C PRO A 38 -32.77 -11.49 50.24
N ASP A 39 -32.15 -10.73 51.13
CA ASP A 39 -31.95 -10.80 52.59
C ASP A 39 -32.47 -12.00 53.40
N GLY A 40 -31.60 -12.45 54.33
CA GLY A 40 -32.08 -13.14 55.53
C GLY A 40 -31.05 -13.97 56.31
N LYS A 41 -30.62 -13.38 57.43
CA LYS A 41 -30.25 -14.03 58.71
C LYS A 41 -28.79 -14.49 58.96
N THR A 42 -28.21 -13.73 59.88
CA THR A 42 -27.15 -14.01 60.87
C THR A 42 -27.17 -15.39 61.52
N ALA A 43 -25.99 -15.98 61.72
CA ALA A 43 -25.67 -16.82 62.88
C ALA A 43 -24.17 -16.76 63.20
N SER A 44 -23.88 -16.57 64.49
CA SER A 44 -22.58 -16.26 65.08
C SER A 44 -21.84 -17.50 65.64
N ARG A 45 -20.55 -17.28 65.99
CA ARG A 45 -19.72 -18.00 67.00
C ARG A 45 -19.06 -19.31 66.51
N LYS A 46 -17.80 -19.64 66.83
CA LYS A 46 -16.95 -19.35 68.01
C LYS A 46 -15.45 -19.29 67.65
N MET A 47 -14.69 -18.48 68.38
CA MET A 47 -13.24 -18.60 68.57
C MET A 47 -12.94 -19.25 69.93
N SER A 48 -11.80 -19.93 70.04
CA SER A 48 -11.04 -20.15 71.30
C SER A 48 -9.56 -20.46 70.98
N PRO A 49 -8.62 -20.21 71.92
CA PRO A 49 -7.29 -19.63 71.64
C PRO A 49 -6.07 -20.51 72.00
N SER A 50 -4.86 -19.93 71.78
CA SER A 50 -3.48 -20.31 72.19
C SER A 50 -2.88 -21.55 71.49
N ASP A 51 -1.69 -21.51 70.86
CA ASP A 51 -0.38 -21.15 71.43
C ASP A 51 0.58 -20.40 70.49
N LEU A 52 1.45 -19.61 71.14
CA LEU A 52 2.59 -18.85 70.62
C LEU A 52 3.84 -19.74 70.54
N ALA A 53 4.53 -19.78 69.39
CA ALA A 53 6.00 -19.65 69.29
C ALA A 53 6.51 -19.80 67.84
N SER A 54 7.39 -18.86 67.46
CA SER A 54 8.45 -18.94 66.44
C SER A 54 8.11 -19.43 65.02
N SER A 55 7.94 -18.49 64.08
CA SER A 55 8.74 -18.48 62.84
C SER A 55 8.60 -17.13 62.13
N GLU A 56 9.68 -16.35 62.09
CA GLU A 56 9.79 -15.15 61.27
C GLU A 56 9.71 -15.53 59.78
N LYS A 57 8.49 -15.47 59.23
CA LYS A 57 8.28 -15.45 57.78
C LYS A 57 8.42 -14.02 57.29
N ARG A 58 9.51 -13.76 56.55
CA ARG A 58 9.72 -12.58 55.69
C ARG A 58 8.43 -12.23 54.95
N ARG A 59 7.79 -11.11 55.31
CA ARG A 59 6.59 -10.59 54.64
C ARG A 59 7.02 -9.93 53.33
N ASN A 60 6.63 -10.52 52.20
CA ASN A 60 6.64 -9.83 50.90
C ASN A 60 5.73 -8.60 50.99
N PRO A 61 6.14 -7.42 50.50
CA PRO A 61 5.26 -6.26 50.47
C PRO A 61 4.06 -6.56 49.56
N LYS A 62 2.85 -6.45 50.11
CA LYS A 62 1.60 -6.56 49.37
C LYS A 62 1.64 -5.55 48.22
N ARG A 63 1.63 -6.02 46.98
CA ARG A 63 1.32 -5.20 45.80
C ARG A 63 0.02 -4.46 46.10
N LYS A 64 0.05 -3.12 46.03
CA LYS A 64 -1.18 -2.32 45.96
C LYS A 64 -2.03 -2.92 44.84
N ALA A 65 -3.27 -3.27 45.16
CA ALA A 65 -4.24 -3.65 44.14
C ALA A 65 -4.27 -2.52 43.11
N ALA A 66 -4.04 -2.86 41.85
CA ALA A 66 -4.29 -1.94 40.75
C ALA A 66 -5.73 -1.43 40.87
N ALA A 67 -5.94 -0.15 40.57
CA ALA A 67 -7.28 0.41 40.47
C ALA A 67 -8.16 -0.51 39.61
N PRO A 68 -9.45 -0.70 39.95
CA PRO A 68 -10.34 -1.48 39.12
C PRO A 68 -10.28 -0.94 37.68
N PRO A 69 -10.26 -1.81 36.65
CA PRO A 69 -10.28 -1.35 35.26
C PRO A 69 -11.46 -0.39 35.11
N GLN A 70 -11.20 0.77 34.50
CA GLN A 70 -12.25 1.72 34.17
C GLN A 70 -13.37 0.94 33.47
N SER A 71 -14.55 0.91 34.07
CA SER A 71 -15.71 0.30 33.44
C SER A 71 -16.07 1.18 32.26
N HIS A 72 -15.52 0.88 31.08
CA HIS A 72 -16.02 1.43 29.84
C HIS A 72 -17.49 1.00 29.74
N VAL A 73 -18.39 1.97 29.86
CA VAL A 73 -19.80 1.77 29.58
C VAL A 73 -19.86 1.45 28.09
N LEU A 74 -20.08 0.18 27.78
CA LEU A 74 -20.23 -0.27 26.41
C LEU A 74 -21.51 0.36 25.85
N PRO A 75 -21.45 1.10 24.73
CA PRO A 75 -22.64 1.74 24.16
C PRO A 75 -23.67 0.69 23.71
N ASP A 76 -24.95 1.03 23.78
CA ASP A 76 -26.04 0.10 23.40
C ASP A 76 -25.97 -0.35 21.92
N ASN A 77 -25.25 0.40 21.07
CA ASN A 77 -25.05 0.14 19.64
C ASN A 77 -23.66 -0.42 19.29
N LEU A 78 -23.04 -1.18 20.19
CA LEU A 78 -21.70 -1.78 19.99
C LEU A 78 -21.48 -2.44 18.62
N LEU A 79 -22.50 -3.13 18.10
CA LEU A 79 -22.38 -3.81 16.82
C LEU A 79 -22.33 -2.83 15.64
N GLU A 80 -23.18 -1.80 15.64
CA GLU A 80 -23.15 -0.77 14.60
C GLU A 80 -21.85 0.03 14.66
N GLU A 81 -21.40 0.34 15.87
CA GLU A 81 -20.11 0.97 16.08
C GLU A 81 -18.95 0.07 15.63
N ALA A 82 -19.00 -1.24 15.89
CA ALA A 82 -17.97 -2.18 15.46
C ALA A 82 -17.90 -2.36 13.93
N MET A 83 -18.91 -1.92 13.19
CA MET A 83 -19.03 -2.15 11.74
C MET A 83 -18.93 -0.86 10.91
N ARG A 84 -18.89 0.31 11.54
CA ARG A 84 -18.69 1.57 10.82
C ARG A 84 -17.25 1.69 10.30
N PRO A 85 -17.05 2.40 9.17
CA PRO A 85 -15.70 2.74 8.70
C PRO A 85 -14.87 3.45 9.78
N LEU A 86 -13.55 3.24 9.72
CA LEU A 86 -12.61 3.93 10.59
C LEU A 86 -12.59 5.43 10.26
N THR A 87 -12.54 6.28 11.29
CA THR A 87 -12.25 7.71 11.10
C THR A 87 -10.75 7.93 10.95
N SER A 88 -10.37 9.12 10.48
CA SER A 88 -8.95 9.48 10.34
C SER A 88 -8.23 9.53 11.69
N GLU A 89 -8.93 9.95 12.75
CA GLU A 89 -8.41 9.99 14.12
C GLU A 89 -8.19 8.57 14.67
N GLU A 90 -9.13 7.64 14.41
CA GLU A 90 -8.98 6.23 14.80
C GLU A 90 -7.77 5.58 14.11
N ILE A 91 -7.53 5.90 12.84
CA ILE A 91 -6.37 5.42 12.09
C ILE A 91 -5.06 5.96 12.66
N GLU A 92 -5.03 7.24 13.04
CA GLU A 92 -3.83 7.89 13.56
C GLU A 92 -3.44 7.41 14.97
N GLU A 93 -4.44 7.18 15.82
CA GLU A 93 -4.24 6.73 17.21
C GLU A 93 -3.97 5.22 17.33
N TRP A 94 -4.34 4.42 16.34
CA TRP A 94 -3.99 2.99 16.33
C TRP A 94 -2.49 2.79 16.09
N ASP A 95 -1.84 2.07 17.01
CA ASP A 95 -0.38 1.88 16.99
C ASP A 95 0.10 0.78 16.04
N GLY A 96 -0.83 -0.03 15.53
CA GLY A 96 -0.53 -1.14 14.63
C GLY A 96 -0.29 -0.72 13.19
N TRP A 97 0.10 -1.71 12.39
CA TRP A 97 0.31 -1.60 10.95
C TRP A 97 -0.53 -2.67 10.26
N ILE A 98 -1.36 -2.26 9.31
CA ILE A 98 -2.12 -3.22 8.50
C ILE A 98 -1.18 -4.00 7.60
N GLU A 99 -1.56 -5.22 7.24
CA GLU A 99 -0.92 -5.88 6.10
C GLU A 99 -1.35 -5.19 4.81
N LEU A 100 -0.38 -4.77 4.00
CA LEU A 100 -0.65 -4.10 2.72
C LEU A 100 -0.55 -5.11 1.56
N GLU A 101 -1.56 -5.13 0.72
CA GLU A 101 -1.57 -5.95 -0.50
C GLU A 101 -0.55 -5.41 -1.51
N SER A 102 0.05 -6.29 -2.31
CA SER A 102 1.07 -5.94 -3.31
C SER A 102 0.47 -5.35 -4.60
N GLU A 103 -0.30 -4.26 -4.48
CA GLU A 103 -1.02 -3.62 -5.60
C GLU A 103 -0.41 -2.25 -5.97
N PRO A 104 -0.05 -2.00 -7.24
CA PRO A 104 0.60 -0.75 -7.67
C PRO A 104 -0.14 0.53 -7.24
N ALA A 105 -1.47 0.51 -7.33
CA ALA A 105 -2.31 1.66 -6.98
C ALA A 105 -2.12 2.11 -5.52
N PHE A 106 -1.93 1.17 -4.58
CA PHE A 106 -1.70 1.50 -3.18
C PHE A 106 -0.33 2.17 -2.98
N PHE A 107 0.72 1.66 -3.62
CA PHE A 107 2.04 2.27 -3.53
C PHE A 107 2.07 3.67 -4.17
N THR A 108 1.42 3.86 -5.32
CA THR A 108 1.29 5.17 -5.96
C THR A 108 0.58 6.16 -5.05
N MET A 109 -0.49 5.75 -4.37
CA MET A 109 -1.21 6.63 -3.44
C MET A 109 -0.40 6.92 -2.17
N ILE A 110 0.30 5.93 -1.61
CA ILE A 110 1.21 6.13 -0.47
C ILE A 110 2.27 7.17 -0.80
N LEU A 111 2.90 7.11 -1.98
CA LEU A 111 3.90 8.09 -2.40
C LEU A 111 3.33 9.51 -2.48
N LYS A 112 2.12 9.66 -3.03
CA LYS A 112 1.41 10.94 -3.09
C LYS A 112 1.10 11.49 -1.69
N ASP A 113 0.54 10.64 -0.82
CA ASP A 113 0.16 11.01 0.55
C ASP A 113 1.38 11.30 1.44
N LEU A 114 2.55 10.71 1.13
CA LEU A 114 3.83 11.05 1.74
C LEU A 114 4.39 12.39 1.27
N GLY A 115 3.80 13.02 0.25
CA GLY A 115 4.23 14.30 -0.30
C GLY A 115 5.42 14.21 -1.25
N ILE A 116 5.70 13.03 -1.82
CA ILE A 116 6.82 12.81 -2.74
C ILE A 116 6.43 13.23 -4.14
N PHE A 117 7.28 14.02 -4.80
CA PHE A 117 7.08 14.41 -6.19
C PHE A 117 8.39 14.44 -6.97
N TYR A 118 8.28 14.26 -8.29
CA TYR A 118 9.44 14.36 -9.17
C TYR A 118 9.99 15.78 -9.17
N GLN A 119 11.30 15.91 -9.03
CA GLN A 119 12.02 17.18 -9.17
C GLN A 119 13.27 16.92 -10.00
N ASN A 120 13.64 17.88 -10.87
CA ASN A 120 14.84 17.73 -11.72
C ASN A 120 16.05 17.26 -10.90
N PRO A 121 16.93 16.43 -11.49
CA PRO A 121 18.03 15.80 -10.77
C PRO A 121 18.84 16.81 -9.97
N TRP A 122 18.98 16.57 -8.67
CA TRP A 122 20.03 17.19 -7.87
C TRP A 122 21.17 16.19 -7.74
N GLU A 123 22.40 16.70 -7.74
CA GLU A 123 23.58 15.88 -7.52
C GLU A 123 23.63 15.43 -6.05
N VAL A 124 22.93 14.35 -5.71
CA VAL A 124 23.01 13.76 -4.38
C VAL A 124 24.11 12.71 -4.37
N THR A 125 25.29 13.14 -3.93
CA THR A 125 26.39 12.28 -3.55
C THR A 125 26.27 11.99 -2.05
N GLY A 126 25.92 10.75 -1.69
CA GLY A 126 25.74 10.39 -0.28
C GLY A 126 25.79 8.89 -0.03
N PRO A 127 26.04 8.46 1.22
CA PRO A 127 25.96 7.06 1.60
C PRO A 127 24.53 6.53 1.45
N VAL A 128 24.40 5.24 1.16
CA VAL A 128 23.09 4.58 1.02
C VAL A 128 22.31 4.69 2.33
N TRP A 129 21.11 5.25 2.25
CA TRP A 129 20.13 5.21 3.32
C TRP A 129 19.47 3.84 3.35
N PHE A 130 19.48 3.18 4.51
CA PHE A 130 18.88 1.86 4.70
C PHE A 130 18.29 1.75 6.10
N ALA A 131 17.06 1.25 6.18
CA ALA A 131 16.35 0.93 7.41
C ALA A 131 15.98 -0.55 7.45
N ASN A 132 16.17 -1.16 8.62
CA ASN A 132 15.67 -2.48 8.91
C ASN A 132 14.17 -2.46 9.17
N GLN A 133 13.51 -3.57 8.88
CA GLN A 133 12.16 -3.79 9.36
C GLN A 133 12.21 -4.21 10.83
N THR A 134 11.68 -3.36 11.71
CA THR A 134 11.54 -3.64 13.15
C THR A 134 10.10 -3.81 13.59
N THR A 135 9.15 -3.53 12.70
CA THR A 135 7.71 -3.56 12.96
C THR A 135 7.04 -4.55 12.02
N SER A 136 6.15 -5.39 12.57
CA SER A 136 5.34 -6.32 11.77
C SER A 136 4.46 -5.56 10.78
N ASN A 137 4.21 -6.16 9.61
CA ASN A 137 3.41 -5.60 8.51
C ASN A 137 3.93 -4.29 7.86
N ALA A 138 4.97 -3.65 8.39
CA ALA A 138 5.56 -2.44 7.81
C ALA A 138 6.47 -2.69 6.59
N CYS A 139 6.62 -3.93 6.13
CA CYS A 139 7.58 -4.33 5.09
C CYS A 139 7.43 -3.52 3.79
N ALA A 140 6.19 -3.30 3.33
CA ALA A 140 5.89 -2.55 2.12
C ALA A 140 6.42 -1.11 2.19
N THR A 141 6.12 -0.39 3.26
CA THR A 141 6.58 0.99 3.46
C THR A 141 8.08 1.06 3.73
N VAL A 142 8.64 0.12 4.48
CA VAL A 142 10.11 0.04 4.68
C VAL A 142 10.83 -0.13 3.34
N ALA A 143 10.35 -1.03 2.46
CA ALA A 143 10.93 -1.22 1.14
C ALA A 143 10.77 0.04 0.26
N LEU A 144 9.60 0.68 0.29
CA LEU A 144 9.35 1.90 -0.45
C LEU A 144 10.27 3.04 -0.02
N LEU A 145 10.43 3.27 1.29
CA LEU A 145 11.35 4.29 1.82
C LEU A 145 12.81 3.96 1.55
N ASN A 146 13.20 2.68 1.61
CA ASN A 146 14.53 2.24 1.17
C ASN A 146 14.78 2.56 -0.32
N ILE A 147 13.74 2.71 -1.15
CA ILE A 147 13.87 3.19 -2.54
C ILE A 147 14.00 4.71 -2.58
N VAL A 148 12.96 5.42 -2.11
CA VAL A 148 12.86 6.87 -2.33
C VAL A 148 13.95 7.66 -1.60
N MET A 149 14.38 7.22 -0.42
CA MET A 149 15.44 7.91 0.32
C MET A 149 16.81 7.91 -0.39
N ASN A 150 16.99 7.08 -1.42
CA ASN A 150 18.24 6.94 -2.18
C ASN A 150 18.19 7.53 -3.59
N HIS A 151 17.06 8.11 -4.01
CA HIS A 151 16.87 8.62 -5.37
C HIS A 151 17.21 10.12 -5.47
N THR A 152 17.81 10.55 -6.58
CA THR A 152 18.29 11.93 -6.81
C THR A 152 17.25 12.85 -7.44
N ASP A 153 16.33 12.27 -8.23
CA ASP A 153 15.38 13.04 -9.05
C ASP A 153 13.99 13.17 -8.39
N ILE A 154 13.92 13.03 -7.07
CA ILE A 154 12.67 13.19 -6.33
C ILE A 154 12.87 14.12 -5.15
N ASN A 155 11.86 14.95 -4.91
CA ASN A 155 11.70 15.66 -3.67
C ASN A 155 10.95 14.76 -2.68
N LEU A 156 11.45 14.63 -1.46
CA LEU A 156 10.83 13.77 -0.45
C LEU A 156 9.68 14.48 0.30
N GLY A 157 9.57 15.80 0.19
CA GLY A 157 8.71 16.63 1.02
C GLY A 157 9.31 16.88 2.40
N SER A 158 8.83 17.93 3.07
CA SER A 158 9.40 18.42 4.33
C SER A 158 9.44 17.37 5.45
N GLU A 159 8.39 16.57 5.58
CA GLU A 159 8.28 15.53 6.63
C GLU A 159 9.33 14.43 6.45
N LEU A 160 9.50 13.92 5.24
CA LEU A 160 10.46 12.85 4.96
C LEU A 160 11.90 13.37 4.87
N GLU A 161 12.14 14.60 4.41
CA GLU A 161 13.46 15.24 4.49
C GLU A 161 13.89 15.38 5.95
N THR A 162 13.02 15.94 6.80
CA THR A 162 13.28 16.06 8.25
C THR A 162 13.56 14.68 8.87
N PHE A 163 12.76 13.67 8.51
CA PHE A 163 12.97 12.31 8.99
C PHE A 163 14.30 11.70 8.50
N LYS A 164 14.66 11.92 7.23
CA LYS A 164 15.91 11.42 6.65
C LYS A 164 17.13 12.04 7.33
N GLU A 165 17.10 13.35 7.57
CA GLU A 165 18.16 14.09 8.28
C GLU A 165 18.28 13.64 9.73
N ALA A 166 17.16 13.57 10.46
CA ALA A 166 17.15 13.14 11.86
C ALA A 166 17.69 11.71 12.05
N THR A 167 17.52 10.85 11.04
CA THR A 167 17.93 9.44 11.09
C THR A 167 19.27 9.13 10.43
N ALA A 168 19.96 10.13 9.85
CA ALA A 168 21.17 9.95 9.05
C ALA A 168 22.28 9.19 9.80
N GLU A 169 22.57 9.62 11.03
CA GLU A 169 23.65 9.06 11.87
C GLU A 169 23.23 7.83 12.70
N MET A 170 21.96 7.42 12.60
CA MET A 170 21.45 6.28 13.35
C MET A 170 21.86 4.94 12.72
N SER A 171 21.98 3.89 13.54
CA SER A 171 22.11 2.52 13.02
C SER A 171 20.85 2.10 12.26
N THR A 172 21.00 1.20 11.28
CA THR A 172 19.90 0.74 10.39
C THR A 172 18.71 0.16 11.17
N ALA A 173 18.97 -0.49 12.30
CA ALA A 173 17.94 -0.99 13.22
C ALA A 173 17.20 0.14 13.95
N VAL A 174 17.91 1.17 14.40
CA VAL A 174 17.31 2.33 15.06
C VAL A 174 16.51 3.16 14.05
N ARG A 175 16.99 3.32 12.80
CA ARG A 175 16.19 3.95 11.72
C ARG A 175 14.87 3.23 11.50
N GLY A 176 14.89 1.90 11.48
CA GLY A 176 13.68 1.07 11.40
C GLY A 176 12.72 1.30 12.56
N TYR A 177 13.25 1.41 13.77
CA TYR A 177 12.47 1.68 14.98
C TYR A 177 11.81 3.06 14.93
N GLU A 178 12.55 4.10 14.53
CA GLU A 178 12.00 5.45 14.37
C GLU A 178 10.95 5.53 13.25
N LEU A 179 11.15 4.80 12.14
CA LEU A 179 10.15 4.66 11.09
C LEU A 179 8.85 4.07 11.64
N GLY A 180 8.94 3.00 12.43
CA GLY A 180 7.78 2.34 13.04
C GLY A 180 7.00 3.23 14.02
N ARG A 181 7.66 4.23 14.61
CA ARG A 181 7.06 5.20 15.55
C ARG A 181 6.55 6.48 14.88
N ASN A 182 6.92 6.72 13.63
CA ASN A 182 6.55 7.93 12.94
C ASN A 182 5.04 7.92 12.63
N LYS A 183 4.28 8.77 13.33
CA LYS A 183 2.81 8.87 13.16
C LYS A 183 2.40 9.23 11.74
N PHE A 184 3.12 10.14 11.09
CA PHE A 184 2.83 10.55 9.71
C PHE A 184 2.96 9.37 8.74
N ILE A 185 4.10 8.67 8.75
CA ILE A 185 4.35 7.51 7.89
C ILE A 185 3.33 6.39 8.17
N ARG A 186 3.07 6.10 9.46
CA ARG A 186 2.12 5.06 9.87
C ARG A 186 0.68 5.40 9.46
N LYS A 187 0.25 6.64 9.66
CA LYS A 187 -1.08 7.12 9.24
C LYS A 187 -1.25 7.01 7.74
N THR A 188 -0.23 7.38 6.96
CA THR A 188 -0.25 7.25 5.50
C THR A 188 -0.31 5.79 5.05
N HIS A 189 0.47 4.89 5.67
CA HIS A 189 0.39 3.46 5.40
C HIS A 189 -1.00 2.88 5.72
N ASN A 190 -1.57 3.28 6.86
CA ASN A 190 -2.89 2.81 7.31
C ASN A 190 -4.06 3.57 6.66
N SER A 191 -3.83 4.48 5.69
CA SER A 191 -4.91 5.30 5.11
C SER A 191 -5.95 4.47 4.33
N PHE A 192 -5.62 3.21 4.03
CA PHE A 192 -6.48 2.22 3.37
C PHE A 192 -7.02 1.14 4.33
N ALA A 193 -6.77 1.28 5.63
CA ALA A 193 -7.16 0.31 6.65
C ALA A 193 -8.68 0.18 6.76
N ARG A 194 -9.15 -1.06 6.85
CA ARG A 194 -10.48 -1.38 7.37
C ARG A 194 -10.34 -1.84 8.81
N ARG A 195 -11.43 -1.78 9.55
CA ARG A 195 -11.47 -2.24 10.94
C ARG A 195 -11.06 -3.70 11.09
N MET A 196 -11.48 -4.56 10.17
CA MET A 196 -11.08 -5.97 10.14
C MET A 196 -9.56 -6.14 9.94
N ASP A 197 -8.91 -5.27 9.16
CA ASP A 197 -7.47 -5.33 8.94
C ASP A 197 -6.72 -5.03 10.24
N CYS A 198 -7.16 -4.03 11.00
CA CYS A 198 -6.63 -3.71 12.33
C CYS A 198 -6.83 -4.86 13.32
N LEU A 199 -8.04 -5.41 13.39
CA LEU A 199 -8.35 -6.53 14.29
C LEU A 199 -7.54 -7.79 13.97
N ASN A 200 -7.32 -8.09 12.69
CA ASN A 200 -6.51 -9.22 12.26
C ASN A 200 -5.03 -9.02 12.65
N ALA A 201 -4.50 -7.80 12.47
CA ALA A 201 -3.13 -7.48 12.90
C ALA A 201 -2.97 -7.60 14.42
N ASP A 202 -3.93 -7.09 15.19
CA ASP A 202 -3.92 -7.18 16.66
C ASP A 202 -4.04 -8.64 17.14
N LEU A 203 -4.93 -9.43 16.53
CA LEU A 203 -5.10 -10.86 16.83
C LEU A 203 -3.82 -11.64 16.54
N PHE A 204 -3.16 -11.33 15.42
CA PHE A 204 -1.89 -11.95 15.06
C PHE A 204 -0.81 -11.63 16.10
N LEU A 205 -0.65 -10.35 16.47
CA LEU A 205 0.31 -9.91 17.48
C LEU A 205 0.04 -10.56 18.86
N GLU A 206 -1.23 -10.68 19.25
CA GLU A 206 -1.61 -11.36 20.49
C GLU A 206 -1.21 -12.85 20.46
N SER A 207 -1.43 -13.52 19.32
CA SER A 207 -1.07 -14.92 19.13
C SER A 207 0.45 -15.11 19.24
N GLU A 208 1.25 -14.24 18.60
CA GLU A 208 2.72 -14.29 18.64
C GLU A 208 3.27 -14.04 20.06
N ALA A 209 2.70 -13.05 20.76
CA ALA A 209 3.07 -12.76 22.15
C ALA A 209 2.75 -13.94 23.09
N SER A 210 1.61 -14.59 22.88
CA SER A 210 1.18 -15.76 23.66
C SER A 210 2.06 -16.99 23.40
N ASP A 211 2.41 -17.23 22.15
CA ASP A 211 3.33 -18.29 21.75
C ASP A 211 4.73 -18.08 22.34
N THR A 212 5.23 -16.85 22.31
CA THR A 212 6.54 -16.49 22.88
C THR A 212 6.59 -16.71 24.39
N LYS A 213 5.52 -16.32 25.11
CA LYS A 213 5.38 -16.60 26.56
C LYS A 213 5.39 -18.10 26.84
N THR A 214 4.68 -18.89 26.02
CA THR A 214 4.63 -20.34 26.14
C THR A 214 6.00 -20.98 25.89
N ARG A 215 6.74 -20.51 24.88
CA ARG A 215 8.12 -20.96 24.59
C ARG A 215 9.09 -20.64 25.73
N LYS A 216 9.04 -19.43 26.28
CA LYS A 216 9.89 -19.03 27.43
C LYS A 216 9.59 -19.89 28.66
N ARG A 217 8.31 -20.18 28.95
CA ARG A 217 7.90 -21.09 30.05
C ARG A 217 8.37 -22.53 29.81
N ALA A 218 8.25 -23.03 28.58
CA ALA A 218 8.71 -24.37 28.22
C ALA A 218 10.25 -24.51 28.17
N GLN A 219 10.99 -23.44 27.89
CA GLN A 219 12.44 -23.41 28.03
C GLN A 219 12.88 -23.35 29.49
N ALA A 220 12.19 -22.56 30.34
CA ALA A 220 12.47 -22.51 31.77
C ALA A 220 12.20 -23.85 32.49
N SER A 221 11.23 -24.64 32.02
CA SER A 221 10.96 -26.00 32.56
C SER A 221 11.89 -27.09 32.03
N ARG A 222 12.72 -26.81 31.00
CA ARG A 222 13.62 -27.78 30.37
C ARG A 222 15.01 -27.89 31.02
N ASN A 223 15.26 -27.20 32.13
CA ASN A 223 16.50 -27.32 32.89
C ASN A 223 16.71 -28.68 33.59
N THR A 224 15.83 -29.68 33.39
CA THR A 224 15.97 -31.02 34.02
C THR A 224 15.80 -32.24 33.10
N SER A 225 15.66 -32.14 31.77
CA SER A 225 15.79 -33.35 30.91
C SER A 225 16.02 -33.10 29.42
N ARG A 226 16.90 -33.95 28.86
CA ARG A 226 17.37 -34.15 27.47
C ARG A 226 16.71 -33.33 26.34
N LYS A 227 17.58 -32.63 25.59
CA LYS A 227 17.34 -31.97 24.29
C LYS A 227 16.53 -32.86 23.32
N LYS A 228 15.23 -32.56 23.14
CA LYS A 228 14.51 -32.89 21.90
C LYS A 228 14.60 -31.68 20.96
N LYS A 229 15.12 -31.91 19.74
CA LYS A 229 15.19 -30.90 18.67
C LYS A 229 13.79 -30.30 18.46
N PRO A 230 13.64 -28.96 18.42
CA PRO A 230 12.36 -28.36 18.13
C PRO A 230 11.95 -28.73 16.70
N LYS A 231 10.77 -29.33 16.53
CA LYS A 231 10.14 -29.38 15.21
C LYS A 231 9.94 -27.92 14.78
N LYS A 232 10.62 -27.49 13.70
CA LYS A 232 10.22 -26.28 12.96
C LYS A 232 8.77 -26.50 12.55
N ARG A 233 7.83 -25.86 13.24
CA ARG A 233 6.50 -25.66 12.69
C ARG A 233 6.70 -24.65 11.55
N HIS A 234 6.20 -24.99 10.36
CA HIS A 234 6.07 -24.02 9.28
C HIS A 234 5.33 -22.81 9.84
N SER A 235 6.00 -21.67 9.92
CA SER A 235 5.37 -20.36 10.02
C SER A 235 4.87 -19.97 8.63
N ASN A 236 4.19 -20.89 7.95
CA ASN A 236 3.62 -20.63 6.63
C ASN A 236 2.32 -19.88 6.85
N ASP A 237 2.45 -18.57 7.04
CA ASP A 237 1.52 -17.57 6.51
C ASP A 237 2.15 -16.17 6.62
N TYR A 238 3.44 -16.04 6.30
CA TYR A 238 3.95 -14.69 6.06
C TYR A 238 3.40 -14.23 4.72
N GLY A 239 2.60 -13.17 4.76
CA GLY A 239 2.37 -12.32 3.61
C GLY A 239 3.68 -11.96 2.89
N TYR A 240 3.56 -11.56 1.64
CA TYR A 240 4.71 -11.25 0.78
C TYR A 240 5.77 -10.39 1.50
N HIS A 241 7.04 -10.79 1.40
CA HIS A 241 8.17 -10.00 1.90
C HIS A 241 8.71 -9.10 0.79
N PHE A 242 8.86 -7.82 1.08
CA PHE A 242 9.36 -6.84 0.13
C PHE A 242 10.88 -6.67 0.24
N VAL A 243 11.55 -6.70 -0.91
CA VAL A 243 12.98 -6.41 -1.06
C VAL A 243 13.14 -5.34 -2.12
N ALA A 244 13.87 -4.28 -1.80
CA ALA A 244 14.12 -3.17 -2.71
C ALA A 244 15.46 -3.35 -3.45
N TYR A 245 15.49 -2.96 -4.72
CA TYR A 245 16.72 -2.85 -5.51
C TYR A 245 16.87 -1.41 -6.01
N VAL A 246 18.02 -0.80 -5.74
CA VAL A 246 18.24 0.63 -6.03
C VAL A 246 19.61 0.90 -6.65
N PRO A 247 19.71 1.78 -7.65
CA PRO A 247 20.98 2.42 -8.03
C PRO A 247 21.28 3.57 -7.06
N SER A 248 22.45 3.56 -6.43
CA SER A 248 22.89 4.66 -5.55
C SER A 248 24.40 4.69 -5.40
N GLY A 249 24.98 5.90 -5.49
CA GLY A 249 26.43 6.11 -5.36
C GLY A 249 27.28 5.36 -6.39
N GLY A 250 26.78 5.18 -7.62
CA GLY A 250 27.47 4.45 -8.69
C GLY A 250 27.45 2.92 -8.55
N PHE A 251 26.65 2.38 -7.62
CA PHE A 251 26.49 0.94 -7.41
C PHE A 251 25.02 0.54 -7.34
N VAL A 252 24.74 -0.74 -7.57
CA VAL A 252 23.41 -1.33 -7.37
C VAL A 252 23.37 -2.03 -6.02
N TRP A 253 22.31 -1.82 -5.27
CA TRP A 253 22.11 -2.34 -3.92
C TRP A 253 20.83 -3.16 -3.82
N GLU A 254 20.90 -4.25 -3.07
CA GLU A 254 19.75 -4.99 -2.55
C GLU A 254 19.51 -4.58 -1.09
N LEU A 255 18.34 -4.04 -0.83
CA LEU A 255 17.91 -3.50 0.46
C LEU A 255 16.76 -4.38 1.00
N ASP A 256 17.13 -5.38 1.79
CA ASP A 256 16.22 -6.32 2.43
C ASP A 256 16.07 -5.97 3.91
N GLY A 257 14.88 -5.48 4.31
CA GLY A 257 14.63 -4.99 5.67
C GLY A 257 14.88 -6.03 6.77
N LEU A 258 14.82 -7.32 6.45
CA LEU A 258 15.07 -8.42 7.40
C LEU A 258 16.57 -8.77 7.54
N ARG A 259 17.44 -8.22 6.67
CA ARG A 259 18.89 -8.42 6.74
C ARG A 259 19.56 -7.29 7.52
N GLY A 260 20.59 -7.62 8.30
CA GLY A 260 21.25 -6.63 9.16
C GLY A 260 22.01 -5.52 8.43
N LYS A 261 22.32 -5.65 7.13
CA LYS A 261 23.09 -4.67 6.33
C LYS A 261 22.61 -4.66 4.87
N PRO A 262 22.73 -3.52 4.16
CA PRO A 262 22.45 -3.45 2.73
C PRO A 262 23.49 -4.28 1.96
N ARG A 263 23.06 -4.97 0.90
CA ARG A 263 23.92 -5.82 0.10
C ARG A 263 24.30 -5.13 -1.21
N LYS A 264 25.59 -4.84 -1.37
CA LYS A 264 26.14 -4.31 -2.61
C LYS A 264 26.18 -5.41 -3.69
N LEU A 265 25.59 -5.15 -4.86
CA LEU A 265 25.50 -6.13 -5.94
C LEU A 265 26.60 -5.95 -6.99
N GLY A 266 26.83 -4.72 -7.45
CA GLY A 266 27.79 -4.45 -8.52
C GLY A 266 27.92 -2.96 -8.81
N ARG A 267 28.97 -2.58 -9.56
CA ARG A 267 29.18 -1.22 -10.06
C ARG A 267 28.30 -0.96 -11.28
N ILE A 268 27.75 0.24 -11.38
CA ILE A 268 26.98 0.66 -12.54
C ILE A 268 27.97 1.01 -13.65
N ASP A 269 28.11 0.09 -14.61
CA ASP A 269 28.96 0.23 -15.78
C ASP A 269 28.03 0.45 -17.00
N GLY A 270 27.65 1.71 -17.26
CA GLY A 270 26.73 2.12 -18.35
C GLY A 270 25.32 2.52 -17.90
N ASP A 271 24.39 2.64 -18.85
CA ASP A 271 23.11 3.32 -18.62
C ASP A 271 22.04 2.48 -17.90
N CYS A 272 22.19 1.15 -17.83
CA CYS A 272 21.12 0.26 -17.37
C CYS A 272 21.52 -0.59 -16.15
N TRP A 273 21.37 0.00 -14.96
CA TRP A 273 21.62 -0.66 -13.68
C TRP A 273 20.80 -1.95 -13.47
N THR A 274 19.65 -2.09 -14.14
CA THR A 274 18.77 -3.26 -14.02
C THR A 274 19.42 -4.55 -14.52
N ASN A 275 20.41 -4.47 -15.41
CA ASN A 275 21.18 -5.64 -15.87
C ASN A 275 21.97 -6.31 -14.73
N ILE A 276 22.30 -5.56 -13.67
CA ILE A 276 22.99 -6.08 -12.48
C ILE A 276 21.98 -6.71 -11.51
N ALA A 277 20.79 -6.12 -11.36
CA ALA A 277 19.75 -6.61 -10.46
C ALA A 277 19.01 -7.84 -11.01
N ARG A 278 18.75 -7.89 -12.32
CA ARG A 278 18.00 -8.97 -13.00
C ARG A 278 18.46 -10.38 -12.63
N PRO A 279 19.75 -10.76 -12.79
CA PRO A 279 20.18 -12.11 -12.47
C PRO A 279 20.02 -12.45 -10.97
N GLN A 280 20.05 -11.45 -10.08
CA GLN A 280 19.80 -11.68 -8.65
C GLN A 280 18.32 -11.93 -8.36
N ILE A 281 17.42 -11.24 -9.05
CA ILE A 281 15.97 -11.45 -8.95
C ILE A 281 15.61 -12.83 -9.52
N GLU A 282 16.10 -13.17 -10.71
CA GLU A 282 15.87 -14.47 -11.36
C GLU A 282 16.38 -15.63 -10.49
N ALA A 283 17.61 -15.54 -9.97
CA ALA A 283 18.16 -16.54 -9.07
C ALA A 283 17.33 -16.69 -7.79
N ARG A 284 16.77 -15.59 -7.27
CA ARG A 284 15.88 -15.64 -6.09
C ARG A 284 14.56 -16.31 -6.43
N MET A 285 13.93 -16.01 -7.56
CA MET A 285 12.68 -16.67 -7.98
C MET A 285 12.89 -18.18 -8.16
N LEU A 286 14.01 -18.58 -8.79
CA LEU A 286 14.36 -19.98 -9.00
C LEU A 286 14.55 -20.77 -7.69
N GLN A 287 15.15 -20.14 -6.66
CA GLN A 287 15.35 -20.78 -5.35
C GLN A 287 14.04 -21.21 -4.66
N TYR A 288 12.93 -20.57 -4.99
CA TYR A 288 11.64 -20.80 -4.36
C TYR A 288 10.63 -21.51 -5.28
N GLU A 289 11.00 -21.84 -6.52
CA GLU A 289 10.10 -22.43 -7.53
C GLU A 289 9.36 -23.68 -7.04
N GLU A 290 10.01 -24.53 -6.24
CA GLU A 290 9.39 -25.76 -5.68
C GLU A 290 8.43 -25.50 -4.51
N SER A 291 8.48 -24.31 -3.88
CA SER A 291 7.82 -24.04 -2.59
C SER A 291 6.90 -22.81 -2.56
N GLN A 292 7.05 -21.87 -3.51
CA GLN A 292 6.29 -20.64 -3.59
C GLN A 292 5.97 -20.32 -5.05
N LEU A 293 4.67 -20.24 -5.36
CA LEU A 293 4.17 -20.08 -6.72
C LEU A 293 3.85 -18.64 -7.11
N SER A 294 3.92 -17.69 -6.17
CA SER A 294 3.55 -16.30 -6.39
C SER A 294 4.68 -15.33 -6.03
N PHE A 295 5.04 -14.51 -7.01
CA PHE A 295 5.92 -13.37 -6.88
C PHE A 295 5.24 -12.14 -7.46
N ASN A 296 5.55 -10.99 -6.90
CA ASN A 296 5.18 -9.71 -7.48
C ASN A 296 6.45 -8.87 -7.63
N LEU A 297 6.62 -8.27 -8.80
CA LEU A 297 7.73 -7.38 -9.12
C LEU A 297 7.15 -6.04 -9.56
N LEU A 298 7.38 -5.01 -8.73
CA LEU A 298 6.94 -3.65 -8.96
C LEU A 298 8.13 -2.76 -9.31
N SER A 299 7.91 -1.75 -10.14
CA SER A 299 8.89 -0.73 -10.48
C SER A 299 8.36 0.65 -10.11
N LEU A 300 9.18 1.45 -9.40
CA LEU A 300 8.90 2.86 -9.20
C LEU A 300 9.41 3.65 -10.41
N CYS A 301 8.50 4.30 -11.13
CA CYS A 301 8.79 5.03 -12.36
C CYS A 301 8.31 6.49 -12.26
N GLN A 302 8.93 7.37 -13.05
CA GLN A 302 8.44 8.73 -13.21
C GLN A 302 7.04 8.71 -13.83
N SER A 303 6.17 9.60 -13.34
CA SER A 303 4.83 9.78 -13.90
C SER A 303 4.89 10.21 -15.37
N THR A 304 4.15 9.52 -16.22
CA THR A 304 3.98 9.81 -17.65
C THR A 304 3.12 11.05 -17.91
N PHE A 305 2.35 11.53 -16.92
CA PHE A 305 1.53 12.73 -17.03
C PHE A 305 2.30 13.94 -17.51
N GLN A 306 3.51 14.18 -16.98
CA GLN A 306 4.32 15.33 -17.39
C GLN A 306 4.75 15.24 -18.86
N LYS A 307 5.05 14.03 -19.34
CA LYS A 307 5.37 13.77 -20.74
C LYS A 307 4.17 14.07 -21.64
N TYR A 308 2.99 13.56 -21.28
CA TYR A 308 1.77 13.77 -22.06
C TYR A 308 1.29 15.23 -22.00
N LYS A 309 1.34 15.87 -20.83
CA LYS A 309 1.04 17.31 -20.65
C LYS A 309 1.94 18.17 -21.54
N LYS A 310 3.25 17.89 -21.57
CA LYS A 310 4.19 18.56 -22.46
C LYS A 310 3.86 18.31 -23.93
N ALA A 311 3.52 17.08 -24.31
CA ALA A 311 3.13 16.75 -25.69
C ALA A 311 1.87 17.51 -26.13
N VAL A 312 0.84 17.59 -25.28
CA VAL A 312 -0.37 18.38 -25.52
C VAL A 312 -0.03 19.86 -25.67
N ARG A 313 0.76 20.43 -24.75
CA ARG A 313 1.20 21.83 -24.78
C ARG A 313 1.92 22.16 -26.08
N VAL A 314 2.88 21.33 -26.50
CA VAL A 314 3.65 21.51 -27.75
C VAL A 314 2.73 21.41 -28.97
N ALA A 315 1.82 20.43 -29.01
CA ALA A 315 0.92 20.26 -30.14
C ALA A 315 -0.07 21.43 -30.29
N LEU A 316 -0.65 21.90 -29.19
CA LEU A 316 -1.53 23.08 -29.17
C LEU A 316 -0.77 24.35 -29.57
N ALA A 317 0.45 24.54 -29.05
CA ALA A 317 1.32 25.65 -29.42
C ALA A 317 1.65 25.65 -30.92
N THR A 318 1.85 24.48 -31.51
CA THR A 318 2.09 24.32 -32.96
C THR A 318 0.89 24.80 -33.78
N VAL A 319 -0.32 24.37 -33.41
CA VAL A 319 -1.57 24.80 -34.08
C VAL A 319 -1.77 26.30 -33.94
N HIS A 320 -1.63 26.83 -32.71
CA HIS A 320 -1.78 28.26 -32.43
C HIS A 320 -0.80 29.12 -33.25
N PHE A 321 0.47 28.70 -33.32
CA PHE A 321 1.49 29.41 -34.10
C PHE A 321 1.16 29.45 -35.60
N LEU A 322 0.76 28.31 -36.17
CA LEU A 322 0.36 28.23 -37.57
C LEU A 322 -0.86 29.12 -37.83
N ASP A 323 -1.88 29.06 -36.97
CA ASP A 323 -3.09 29.89 -37.09
C ASP A 323 -2.77 31.39 -37.06
N ALA A 324 -1.92 31.83 -36.11
CA ALA A 324 -1.51 33.23 -36.02
C ALA A 324 -0.76 33.70 -37.28
N ARG A 325 0.16 32.88 -37.80
CA ARG A 325 0.92 33.19 -39.03
C ARG A 325 0.02 33.23 -40.25
N MET A 326 -0.82 32.21 -40.47
CA MET A 326 -1.67 32.10 -41.65
C MET A 326 -2.75 33.19 -41.69
N LYS A 327 -3.33 33.56 -40.53
CA LYS A 327 -4.23 34.71 -40.42
C LYS A 327 -3.54 36.02 -40.79
N THR A 328 -2.27 36.20 -40.39
CA THR A 328 -1.49 37.39 -40.74
C THR A 328 -1.18 37.45 -42.25
N GLN A 329 -0.91 36.32 -42.89
CA GLN A 329 -0.52 36.27 -44.31
C GLN A 329 -1.70 36.24 -45.29
N HIS A 330 -2.80 35.55 -44.95
CA HIS A 330 -3.89 35.23 -45.88
C HIS A 330 -5.29 35.65 -45.40
N GLY A 331 -5.40 36.19 -44.17
CA GLY A 331 -6.63 36.77 -43.64
C GLY A 331 -7.86 35.86 -43.72
N ASP A 332 -8.94 36.40 -44.30
CA ASP A 332 -10.25 35.75 -44.38
C ASP A 332 -10.26 34.49 -45.25
N THR A 333 -9.42 34.42 -46.29
CA THR A 333 -9.34 33.26 -47.17
C THR A 333 -8.92 32.01 -46.40
N TYR A 334 -7.94 32.15 -45.50
CA TYR A 334 -7.54 31.07 -44.61
C TYR A 334 -8.64 30.73 -43.59
N SER A 335 -9.22 31.75 -42.96
CA SER A 335 -10.26 31.54 -41.93
C SER A 335 -11.46 30.76 -42.48
N LYS A 336 -11.93 31.07 -43.70
CA LYS A 336 -13.02 30.31 -44.36
C LYS A 336 -12.64 28.85 -44.57
N LEU A 337 -11.45 28.58 -45.11
CA LEU A 337 -10.96 27.21 -45.36
C LEU A 337 -10.83 26.37 -44.08
N VAL A 338 -10.54 27.02 -42.95
CA VAL A 338 -10.48 26.35 -41.63
C VAL A 338 -11.88 26.10 -41.08
N THR A 339 -12.79 27.07 -41.17
CA THR A 339 -14.17 26.96 -40.68
C THR A 339 -14.97 25.92 -41.45
N ASP A 340 -14.78 25.84 -42.77
CA ASP A 340 -15.43 24.86 -43.64
C ASP A 340 -14.88 23.43 -43.47
N GLY A 341 -13.81 23.25 -42.68
CA GLY A 341 -13.24 21.95 -42.37
C GLY A 341 -13.89 21.26 -41.17
N ASP A 342 -14.02 19.94 -41.23
CA ASP A 342 -14.71 19.12 -40.20
C ASP A 342 -14.00 19.05 -38.84
N ILE A 343 -12.72 19.44 -38.75
CA ILE A 343 -11.90 19.26 -37.54
C ILE A 343 -11.56 20.61 -36.92
N GLN A 344 -12.53 21.20 -36.23
CA GLN A 344 -12.31 22.42 -35.45
C GLN A 344 -11.60 22.11 -34.13
N LEU A 345 -10.69 22.99 -33.74
CA LEU A 345 -10.01 22.97 -32.45
C LEU A 345 -9.67 24.41 -32.11
N ASP A 346 -10.24 24.90 -31.01
CA ASP A 346 -9.87 26.20 -30.45
C ASP A 346 -8.77 25.99 -29.41
N THR A 347 -7.57 26.48 -29.72
CA THR A 347 -6.41 26.35 -28.84
C THR A 347 -6.46 27.31 -27.64
N ASN A 348 -7.39 28.26 -27.64
CA ASN A 348 -7.57 29.27 -26.59
C ASN A 348 -8.79 28.98 -25.70
N ASP A 349 -9.52 27.89 -25.96
CA ASP A 349 -10.65 27.49 -25.13
C ASP A 349 -10.18 27.13 -23.71
N ALA A 350 -10.56 27.96 -22.74
CA ALA A 350 -10.18 27.80 -21.35
C ALA A 350 -10.71 26.51 -20.74
N LEU A 351 -11.89 26.02 -21.16
CA LEU A 351 -12.45 24.77 -20.64
C LEU A 351 -11.66 23.57 -21.15
N LEU A 352 -11.28 23.59 -22.42
CA LEU A 352 -10.41 22.57 -23.01
C LEU A 352 -9.04 22.56 -22.31
N LEU A 353 -8.40 23.72 -22.14
CA LEU A 353 -7.07 23.81 -21.54
C LEU A 353 -7.06 23.38 -20.07
N ALA A 354 -8.12 23.71 -19.31
CA ALA A 354 -8.26 23.30 -17.92
C ALA A 354 -8.28 21.77 -17.74
N GLU A 355 -8.78 21.00 -18.71
CA GLU A 355 -8.76 19.53 -18.69
C GLU A 355 -7.32 18.97 -18.60
N TYR A 356 -6.34 19.70 -19.14
CA TYR A 356 -4.93 19.31 -19.19
C TYR A 356 -4.07 20.06 -18.17
N ASP A 357 -4.70 20.79 -17.24
CA ASP A 357 -4.03 21.68 -16.28
C ASP A 357 -3.12 22.70 -16.99
N LEU A 358 -3.59 23.23 -18.12
CA LEU A 358 -2.93 24.26 -18.90
C LEU A 358 -3.71 25.56 -18.85
N LYS A 359 -3.01 26.68 -18.99
CA LYS A 359 -3.60 27.99 -19.22
C LYS A 359 -3.25 28.50 -20.62
N PRO A 360 -3.99 29.46 -21.19
CA PRO A 360 -3.65 30.03 -22.51
C PRO A 360 -2.21 30.55 -22.58
N GLU A 361 -1.69 31.11 -21.49
CA GLU A 361 -0.33 31.63 -21.41
C GLU A 361 0.73 30.53 -21.54
N ASP A 362 0.40 29.30 -21.11
CA ASP A 362 1.30 28.15 -21.24
C ASP A 362 1.53 27.79 -22.71
N VAL A 363 0.46 27.79 -23.49
CA VAL A 363 0.51 27.52 -24.93
C VAL A 363 1.37 28.56 -25.64
N ILE A 364 1.18 29.84 -25.30
CA ILE A 364 1.94 30.95 -25.89
C ILE A 364 3.43 30.90 -25.47
N GLY A 365 3.72 30.59 -24.21
CA GLY A 365 5.09 30.50 -23.70
C GLY A 365 5.92 29.39 -24.35
N GLU A 366 5.30 28.28 -24.77
CA GLU A 366 5.99 27.15 -25.39
C GLU A 366 6.53 27.48 -26.80
N LEU A 367 5.91 28.45 -27.51
CA LEU A 367 6.35 28.89 -28.85
C LEU A 367 7.81 29.39 -28.89
N ALA A 368 8.39 29.77 -27.75
CA ALA A 368 9.76 30.25 -27.66
C ALA A 368 10.82 29.13 -27.84
N THR A 369 10.41 27.85 -27.87
CA THR A 369 11.33 26.72 -28.01
C THR A 369 11.69 26.41 -29.48
N VAL A 370 12.98 26.12 -29.72
CA VAL A 370 13.65 26.08 -31.03
C VAL A 370 13.02 25.10 -32.05
N SER A 371 12.28 24.09 -31.60
CA SER A 371 11.74 23.01 -32.46
C SER A 371 10.48 23.38 -33.25
N LEU A 372 9.75 24.43 -32.85
CA LEU A 372 8.50 24.82 -33.53
C LEU A 372 8.75 25.66 -34.77
N LYS A 373 9.86 26.41 -34.78
CA LYS A 373 10.22 27.29 -35.89
C LYS A 373 10.54 26.47 -37.15
N SER A 374 11.35 25.42 -37.09
CA SER A 374 11.69 24.64 -38.30
C SER A 374 10.48 23.97 -38.97
N ARG A 375 9.47 23.52 -38.23
CA ARG A 375 8.27 22.86 -38.79
C ARG A 375 7.32 23.80 -39.53
N VAL A 376 7.38 25.11 -39.28
CA VAL A 376 6.40 26.09 -39.78
C VAL A 376 7.05 27.26 -40.55
N VAL A 377 8.36 27.50 -40.36
CA VAL A 377 9.05 28.70 -40.89
C VAL A 377 9.58 28.52 -42.31
N GLU A 378 9.82 27.30 -42.80
CA GLU A 378 10.59 27.10 -44.05
C GLU A 378 9.80 27.27 -45.37
N VAL A 379 8.48 27.56 -45.36
CA VAL A 379 7.69 27.61 -46.60
C VAL A 379 6.72 28.81 -46.63
N ASN A 380 6.72 29.54 -47.76
CA ASN A 380 5.66 30.48 -48.12
C ASN A 380 4.42 29.69 -48.57
N LEU A 381 3.66 29.18 -47.60
CA LEU A 381 2.48 28.35 -47.84
C LEU A 381 1.31 29.20 -48.37
N SER A 382 0.56 28.67 -49.32
CA SER A 382 -0.76 29.20 -49.70
C SER A 382 -1.80 28.97 -48.60
N ALA A 383 -2.93 29.66 -48.67
CA ALA A 383 -4.04 29.49 -47.73
C ALA A 383 -4.54 28.03 -47.66
N SER A 384 -4.59 27.32 -48.79
CA SER A 384 -5.03 25.92 -48.87
C SER A 384 -4.01 24.94 -48.29
N GLU A 385 -2.73 25.15 -48.55
CA GLU A 385 -1.65 24.34 -47.98
C GLU A 385 -1.55 24.53 -46.46
N GLY A 386 -1.65 25.77 -45.99
CA GLY A 386 -1.69 26.04 -44.55
C GLY A 386 -2.93 25.46 -43.87
N ALA A 387 -4.11 25.51 -44.50
CA ALA A 387 -5.31 24.85 -43.98
C ALA A 387 -5.14 23.31 -43.93
N SER A 388 -4.46 22.72 -44.92
CA SER A 388 -4.14 21.29 -44.94
C SER A 388 -3.15 20.90 -43.84
N LEU A 389 -2.09 21.69 -43.66
CA LEU A 389 -1.11 21.49 -42.59
C LEU A 389 -1.74 21.67 -41.20
N ARG A 390 -2.65 22.65 -41.05
CA ARG A 390 -3.43 22.84 -39.82
C ARG A 390 -4.23 21.59 -39.48
N ARG A 391 -4.92 20.98 -40.46
CA ARG A 391 -5.67 19.73 -40.23
C ARG A 391 -4.75 18.62 -39.70
N GLN A 392 -3.55 18.47 -40.26
CA GLN A 392 -2.56 17.50 -39.77
C GLN A 392 -2.15 17.78 -38.32
N PHE A 393 -1.81 19.03 -37.97
CA PHE A 393 -1.44 19.38 -36.59
C PHE A 393 -2.59 19.25 -35.60
N VAL A 394 -3.84 19.49 -36.02
CA VAL A 394 -5.01 19.26 -35.18
C VAL A 394 -5.21 17.76 -34.91
N ILE A 395 -4.95 16.89 -35.90
CA ILE A 395 -4.97 15.43 -35.69
C ILE A 395 -3.88 15.02 -34.69
N GLU A 396 -2.66 15.53 -34.83
CA GLU A 396 -1.56 15.30 -33.88
C GLU A 396 -1.92 15.79 -32.47
N ALA A 397 -2.50 16.99 -32.34
CA ALA A 397 -2.96 17.53 -31.07
C ALA A 397 -4.05 16.67 -30.43
N ARG A 398 -5.03 16.21 -31.21
CA ARG A 398 -6.10 15.28 -30.74
C ARG A 398 -5.54 13.94 -30.31
N ALA A 399 -4.53 13.41 -31.01
CA ALA A 399 -3.84 12.19 -30.58
C ALA A 399 -3.13 12.40 -29.24
N ALA A 400 -2.35 13.49 -29.09
CA ALA A 400 -1.67 13.82 -27.83
C ALA A 400 -2.64 14.04 -26.66
N MET A 401 -3.76 14.72 -26.92
CA MET A 401 -4.86 14.89 -25.96
C MET A 401 -5.49 13.55 -25.56
N GLY A 402 -5.69 12.65 -26.53
CA GLY A 402 -6.20 11.29 -26.29
C GLY A 402 -5.28 10.45 -25.40
N GLU A 403 -3.96 10.53 -25.61
CA GLU A 403 -2.96 9.87 -24.75
C GLU A 403 -3.03 10.37 -23.31
N TYR A 404 -3.10 11.70 -23.12
CA TYR A 404 -3.26 12.29 -21.78
C TYR A 404 -4.55 11.81 -21.09
N ARG A 405 -5.68 11.82 -21.82
CA ARG A 405 -6.96 11.31 -21.30
C ARG A 405 -6.89 9.84 -20.93
N GLY A 406 -6.21 9.02 -21.73
CA GLY A 406 -5.97 7.61 -21.43
C GLY A 406 -5.25 7.42 -20.09
N GLU A 407 -4.18 8.18 -19.87
CA GLU A 407 -3.45 8.18 -18.58
C GLU A 407 -4.34 8.66 -17.42
N THR A 408 -5.13 9.72 -17.61
CA THR A 408 -6.12 10.18 -16.63
C THR A 408 -7.11 9.09 -16.24
N MET A 409 -7.62 8.33 -17.22
CA MET A 409 -8.53 7.23 -16.95
C MET A 409 -7.88 6.10 -16.14
N VAL A 410 -6.61 5.77 -16.41
CA VAL A 410 -5.86 4.79 -15.62
C VAL A 410 -5.69 5.27 -14.18
N ALA A 411 -5.29 6.52 -13.98
CA ALA A 411 -5.14 7.11 -12.66
C ALA A 411 -6.46 7.14 -11.87
N MET A 412 -7.58 7.49 -12.54
CA MET A 412 -8.91 7.44 -11.94
C MET A 412 -9.34 6.02 -11.56
N ALA A 413 -9.01 5.02 -12.40
CA ALA A 413 -9.30 3.62 -12.09
C ALA A 413 -8.51 3.13 -10.87
N ASP A 414 -7.25 3.55 -10.72
CA ASP A 414 -6.42 3.25 -9.56
C ASP A 414 -6.96 3.92 -8.29
N GLU A 415 -7.34 5.20 -8.35
CA GLU A 415 -8.00 5.89 -7.24
C GLU A 415 -9.35 5.25 -6.88
N GLY A 416 -10.11 4.80 -7.88
CA GLY A 416 -11.33 4.04 -7.69
C GLY A 416 -11.09 2.70 -6.97
N ARG A 417 -10.01 1.99 -7.34
CA ARG A 417 -9.60 0.72 -6.71
C ARG A 417 -9.18 0.93 -5.25
N VAL A 418 -8.42 2.00 -4.98
CA VAL A 418 -8.05 2.45 -3.64
C VAL A 418 -9.28 2.80 -2.80
N THR A 419 -10.19 3.59 -3.35
CA THR A 419 -11.42 4.00 -2.65
C THR A 419 -12.34 2.82 -2.39
N ALA A 420 -12.45 1.89 -3.35
CA ALA A 420 -13.23 0.67 -3.17
C ALA A 420 -12.67 -0.20 -2.04
N ARG A 421 -11.35 -0.27 -1.88
CA ARG A 421 -10.70 -1.02 -0.79
C ARG A 421 -11.04 -0.46 0.61
N LYS A 422 -11.29 0.84 0.74
CA LYS A 422 -11.70 1.49 1.99
C LYS A 422 -13.14 1.19 2.40
N LYS A 423 -13.96 0.61 1.50
CA LYS A 423 -15.37 0.30 1.80
C LYS A 423 -15.47 -0.87 2.77
N ASP A 424 -16.15 -0.65 3.88
CA ASP A 424 -16.53 -1.70 4.82
C ASP A 424 -17.94 -2.21 4.49
N TYR A 425 -18.03 -3.47 4.07
CA TYR A 425 -19.29 -4.12 3.71
C TYR A 425 -19.96 -4.83 4.89
N GLY A 426 -19.34 -4.81 6.08
CA GLY A 426 -19.85 -5.50 7.26
C GLY A 426 -21.30 -5.15 7.54
N THR A 427 -21.62 -3.86 7.65
CA THR A 427 -22.99 -3.36 7.95
C THR A 427 -24.03 -3.89 6.96
N VAL A 428 -23.71 -3.82 5.67
CA VAL A 428 -24.58 -4.26 4.57
C VAL A 428 -24.78 -5.77 4.62
N LEU A 429 -23.70 -6.54 4.78
CA LEU A 429 -23.73 -7.99 4.87
C LEU A 429 -24.56 -8.46 6.08
N HIS A 430 -24.35 -7.85 7.25
CA HIS A 430 -25.13 -8.16 8.43
C HIS A 430 -26.62 -7.88 8.19
N LYS A 431 -26.97 -6.68 7.70
CA LYS A 431 -28.36 -6.32 7.40
C LYS A 431 -28.99 -7.28 6.38
N TRP A 432 -28.24 -7.71 5.38
CA TRP A 432 -28.71 -8.64 4.37
C TRP A 432 -28.95 -10.03 4.95
N ILE A 433 -28.01 -10.57 5.72
CA ILE A 433 -28.15 -11.87 6.41
C ILE A 433 -29.30 -11.83 7.42
N SER A 434 -29.45 -10.75 8.20
CA SER A 434 -30.57 -10.57 9.12
C SER A 434 -31.91 -10.63 8.39
N LYS A 435 -32.03 -9.95 7.24
CA LYS A 435 -33.25 -9.99 6.42
C LYS A 435 -33.55 -11.36 5.82
N LEU A 436 -32.52 -12.10 5.42
CA LEU A 436 -32.69 -13.48 4.94
C LEU A 436 -33.17 -14.40 6.07
N ALA A 437 -32.66 -14.20 7.29
CA ALA A 437 -33.09 -14.93 8.48
C ALA A 437 -34.54 -14.59 8.86
N GLU A 438 -34.90 -13.30 8.88
CA GLU A 438 -36.28 -12.83 9.16
C GLU A 438 -37.30 -13.41 8.18
N LYS A 439 -36.92 -13.58 6.91
CA LYS A 439 -37.76 -14.19 5.88
C LYS A 439 -37.77 -15.72 5.91
N GLY A 440 -37.00 -16.36 6.80
CA GLY A 440 -36.90 -17.81 6.92
C GLY A 440 -36.18 -18.53 5.77
N VAL A 441 -35.59 -17.78 4.82
CA VAL A 441 -34.94 -18.36 3.61
C VAL A 441 -33.46 -18.67 3.80
N LEU A 442 -32.83 -18.13 4.87
CA LEU A 442 -31.39 -18.31 5.10
C LEU A 442 -31.01 -19.78 5.28
N GLU A 443 -31.83 -20.57 5.98
CA GLU A 443 -31.56 -21.98 6.23
C GLU A 443 -31.52 -22.80 4.93
N ASP A 444 -32.45 -22.53 4.01
CA ASP A 444 -32.51 -23.21 2.72
C ASP A 444 -31.31 -22.86 1.84
N ILE A 445 -30.89 -21.60 1.82
CA ILE A 445 -29.70 -21.15 1.09
C ILE A 445 -28.43 -21.84 1.63
N VAL A 446 -28.28 -21.93 2.95
CA VAL A 446 -27.13 -22.59 3.57
C VAL A 446 -27.11 -24.08 3.22
N LYS A 447 -28.27 -24.74 3.22
CA LYS A 447 -28.39 -26.16 2.81
C LYS A 447 -28.08 -26.40 1.33
N LEU A 448 -28.43 -25.46 0.45
CA LEU A 448 -28.11 -25.52 -0.99
C LEU A 448 -26.62 -25.33 -1.30
N SER A 449 -25.90 -24.67 -0.39
CA SER A 449 -24.49 -24.28 -0.58
C SER A 449 -23.48 -25.25 0.07
N ALA A 450 -23.97 -26.23 0.84
CA ALA A 450 -23.18 -27.24 1.54
C ALA A 450 -23.25 -28.58 0.78
#